data_AF-A0A8K1D337-F1
#
_entry.id   AF-A0A8K1D337-F1
#
_cell.length_a   1.000
_cell.length_b   1.000
_cell.length_c   1.000
_cell.angle_alpha   90.00
_cell.angle_beta   90.00
_cell.angle_gamma   90.00
#
_symmetry.space_group_name_H-M   'P 1'
#
loop_
_entity.id
_entity.type
_entity.pdbx_description
1 polymer ?
#
loop_
_entity_poly.entity_id
_entity_poly.type
_entity_poly.pdbx_seq_one_letter_code
_entity_poly.pdbx_strand_id
1 'polypeptide(L)'
;MYCSRSQTKNGNVIKNISLYNLFYLLKLVDSGYLIKHASSYDILLCEDDLCFHTLPYTSGNYLTIYEIFEIKTYDIEVSGVVIDIGAEIGDSSIYFAINGASKVIGLEVNPILAKIAIKNIETNGLNDKVIILPYAIGSIDSETTFGSTKVKQITFNTLVSIYNIKNIDLVKIDCEGCEYDIIPTLPFQIINKIIMEYHDYPQFIPTILTQAGFIVKYDKNKRIGILRAYKEKT
;
A
#
# COMPACT_ATOMS: atom_id res chain seq x y z
N MET A 1 36.65 -37.61 19.11
CA MET A 1 35.31 -37.80 18.50
C MET A 1 34.27 -37.47 19.56
N TYR A 2 33.63 -36.31 19.48
CA TYR A 2 32.27 -36.02 19.97
C TYR A 2 31.89 -34.66 19.38
N CYS A 3 31.26 -34.71 18.20
CA CYS A 3 30.62 -33.54 17.59
C CYS A 3 29.23 -33.46 18.22
N SER A 4 29.01 -32.48 19.10
CA SER A 4 27.70 -32.20 19.66
C SER A 4 26.79 -31.69 18.55
N ARG A 5 25.88 -32.55 18.08
CA ARG A 5 24.76 -32.16 17.23
C ARG A 5 23.92 -31.13 17.99
N SER A 6 24.01 -29.86 17.61
CA SER A 6 22.98 -28.88 17.95
C SER A 6 21.68 -29.34 17.30
N GLN A 7 20.72 -29.75 18.12
CA GLN A 7 19.37 -30.03 17.66
C GLN A 7 18.77 -28.74 17.10
N THR A 8 18.62 -28.65 15.78
CA THR A 8 17.79 -27.63 15.15
C THR A 8 16.34 -27.92 15.55
N LYS A 9 15.79 -27.04 16.39
CA LYS A 9 14.39 -27.04 16.81
C LYS A 9 13.48 -27.03 15.58
N ASN A 10 12.49 -27.93 15.57
CA ASN A 10 11.30 -28.00 14.71
C ASN A 10 11.16 -26.85 13.70
N GLY A 11 11.56 -27.09 12.46
CA GLY A 11 11.15 -26.23 11.35
C GLY A 11 9.63 -26.31 11.19
N ASN A 12 8.92 -25.21 11.44
CA ASN A 12 7.52 -25.10 11.06
C ASN A 12 7.45 -25.19 9.54
N VAL A 13 7.05 -26.36 9.03
CA VAL A 13 6.83 -26.55 7.60
C VAL A 13 5.63 -25.69 7.20
N ILE A 14 5.87 -24.68 6.36
CA ILE A 14 4.79 -23.93 5.70
C ILE A 14 4.10 -24.92 4.75
N LYS A 15 2.94 -25.42 5.14
CA LYS A 15 2.13 -26.27 4.27
C LYS A 15 1.24 -25.37 3.43
N ASN A 16 1.27 -25.55 2.11
CA ASN A 16 0.34 -24.94 1.14
C ASN A 16 0.58 -23.47 0.71
N ILE A 17 1.83 -23.01 0.63
CA ILE A 17 2.12 -21.75 -0.11
C ILE A 17 1.91 -21.98 -1.62
N SER A 18 1.22 -21.05 -2.30
CA SER A 18 1.03 -21.13 -3.75
C SER A 18 2.38 -21.01 -4.47
N LEU A 19 2.51 -21.59 -5.68
CA LEU A 19 3.74 -21.45 -6.47
C LEU A 19 4.07 -19.98 -6.76
N TYR A 20 3.04 -19.15 -6.95
CA TYR A 20 3.17 -17.72 -7.15
C TYR A 20 3.76 -17.02 -5.91
N ASN A 21 3.21 -17.27 -4.72
CA ASN A 21 3.73 -16.70 -3.47
C ASN A 21 5.12 -17.23 -3.15
N LEU A 22 5.39 -18.52 -3.41
CA LEU A 22 6.70 -19.11 -3.22
C LEU A 22 7.74 -18.44 -4.12
N PHE A 23 7.41 -18.15 -5.38
CA PHE A 23 8.31 -17.47 -6.31
C PHE A 23 8.73 -16.10 -5.79
N TYR A 24 7.80 -15.25 -5.37
CA TYR A 24 8.12 -13.91 -4.85
C TYR A 24 8.76 -13.94 -3.46
N LEU A 25 8.37 -14.90 -2.61
CA LEU A 25 9.08 -15.13 -1.36
C LEU A 25 10.56 -15.47 -1.60
N LEU A 26 10.85 -16.33 -2.58
CA LEU A 26 12.24 -16.65 -2.95
C LEU A 26 12.98 -15.44 -3.52
N LYS A 27 12.31 -14.58 -4.30
CA LYS A 27 12.88 -13.32 -4.77
C LYS A 27 13.26 -12.36 -3.64
N LEU A 28 12.39 -12.22 -2.65
CA LEU A 28 12.69 -11.42 -1.45
C LEU A 28 13.86 -12.01 -0.67
N VAL A 29 13.90 -13.34 -0.49
CA VAL A 29 15.03 -14.00 0.19
C VAL A 29 16.35 -13.80 -0.56
N ASP A 30 16.33 -13.89 -1.89
CA ASP A 30 17.50 -13.61 -2.75
C ASP A 30 17.95 -12.15 -2.67
N SER A 31 17.02 -11.24 -2.37
CA SER A 31 17.29 -9.80 -2.20
C SER A 31 17.79 -9.44 -0.79
N GLY A 32 17.73 -10.37 0.17
CA GLY A 32 18.26 -10.17 1.54
C GLY A 32 17.24 -10.35 2.67
N TYR A 33 15.95 -10.52 2.35
CA TYR A 33 14.92 -10.73 3.37
C TYR A 33 15.08 -12.08 4.08
N LEU A 34 15.02 -12.04 5.41
CA LEU A 34 15.08 -13.21 6.27
C LEU A 34 13.68 -13.56 6.79
N ILE A 35 13.32 -14.84 6.70
CA ILE A 35 12.13 -15.37 7.39
C ILE A 35 12.45 -15.49 8.88
N LYS A 36 11.98 -14.54 9.69
CA LYS A 36 12.18 -14.54 11.15
C LYS A 36 11.15 -15.41 11.88
N HIS A 37 9.94 -15.49 11.33
CA HIS A 37 8.86 -16.32 11.85
C HIS A 37 8.05 -16.89 10.69
N ALA A 38 7.57 -18.12 10.84
CA ALA A 38 6.64 -18.74 9.93
C ALA A 38 5.63 -19.62 10.67
N SER A 39 4.36 -19.42 10.33
CA SER A 39 3.22 -20.21 10.77
C SER A 39 2.23 -20.38 9.61
N SER A 40 1.15 -21.12 9.86
CA SER A 40 0.07 -21.26 8.87
C SER A 40 -0.66 -19.95 8.58
N TYR A 41 -0.51 -18.90 9.39
CA TYR A 41 -1.30 -17.66 9.26
C TYR A 41 -0.45 -16.40 9.14
N ASP A 42 0.86 -16.50 9.32
CA ASP A 42 1.77 -15.36 9.42
C ASP A 42 3.18 -15.79 9.02
N ILE A 43 3.78 -15.06 8.09
CA ILE A 43 5.21 -15.11 7.80
C ILE A 43 5.77 -13.72 8.04
N LEU A 44 6.72 -13.61 8.96
CA LEU A 44 7.47 -12.39 9.24
C LEU A 44 8.74 -12.39 8.41
N LEU A 45 8.77 -11.52 7.40
CA LEU A 45 9.94 -11.25 6.56
C LEU A 45 10.62 -9.98 7.03
N CYS A 46 11.94 -9.99 7.18
CA CYS A 46 12.68 -8.79 7.55
C CYS A 46 13.96 -8.62 6.73
N GLU A 47 14.21 -7.41 6.28
CA GLU A 47 15.49 -6.95 5.74
C GLU A 47 16.00 -5.86 6.69
N ASP A 48 17.16 -6.10 7.33
CA ASP A 48 17.66 -5.29 8.44
C ASP A 48 16.58 -5.05 9.53
N ASP A 49 16.21 -3.78 9.76
CA ASP A 49 15.20 -3.36 10.74
C ASP A 49 13.78 -3.25 10.14
N LEU A 50 13.63 -3.43 8.82
CA LEU A 50 12.35 -3.36 8.12
C LEU A 50 11.69 -4.74 8.08
N CYS A 51 10.48 -4.85 8.62
CA CYS A 51 9.79 -6.13 8.80
C CYS A 51 8.34 -6.11 8.33
N PHE A 52 7.88 -7.18 7.68
CA PHE A 52 6.49 -7.35 7.22
C PHE A 52 5.92 -8.69 7.68
N HIS A 53 4.82 -8.62 8.42
CA HIS A 53 3.86 -9.71 8.54
C HIS A 53 3.08 -9.85 7.25
N THR A 54 3.11 -11.05 6.69
CA THR A 54 2.47 -11.41 5.41
C THR A 54 1.56 -12.61 5.61
N LEU A 55 0.54 -12.73 4.75
CA LEU A 55 -0.34 -13.88 4.74
C LEU A 55 0.16 -14.91 3.73
N PRO A 56 0.41 -16.18 4.12
CA PRO A 56 0.94 -17.19 3.21
C PRO A 56 0.00 -17.57 2.06
N TYR A 57 -1.30 -17.32 2.19
CA TYR A 57 -2.32 -17.76 1.24
C TYR A 57 -2.98 -16.65 0.42
N THR A 58 -2.76 -15.37 0.72
CA THR A 58 -3.26 -14.29 -0.12
C THR A 58 -2.31 -14.08 -1.30
N SER A 59 -2.86 -13.88 -2.49
CA SER A 59 -2.09 -13.46 -3.65
C SER A 59 -1.83 -11.96 -3.52
N GLY A 60 -0.56 -11.54 -3.41
CA GLY A 60 -0.23 -10.12 -3.44
C GLY A 60 0.98 -9.76 -2.59
N ASN A 61 0.91 -10.00 -1.27
CA ASN A 61 1.85 -9.43 -0.28
C ASN A 61 3.35 -9.56 -0.67
N TYR A 62 3.78 -10.74 -1.12
CA TYR A 62 5.19 -10.94 -1.50
C TYR A 62 5.57 -10.23 -2.80
N LEU A 63 4.64 -10.19 -3.76
CA LEU A 63 4.84 -9.43 -4.99
C LEU A 63 4.94 -7.94 -4.67
N THR A 64 3.98 -7.40 -3.91
CA THR A 64 3.89 -5.96 -3.65
C THR A 64 5.08 -5.45 -2.87
N ILE A 65 5.54 -6.20 -1.84
CA ILE A 65 6.80 -5.88 -1.15
C ILE A 65 7.97 -5.88 -2.14
N TYR A 66 8.10 -6.92 -2.98
CA TYR A 66 9.18 -7.00 -3.95
C TYR A 66 9.13 -5.85 -4.97
N GLU A 67 7.94 -5.49 -5.46
CA GLU A 67 7.76 -4.39 -6.41
C GLU A 67 8.08 -3.03 -5.79
N ILE A 68 7.61 -2.78 -4.57
CA ILE A 68 7.76 -1.49 -3.89
C ILE A 68 9.21 -1.28 -3.44
N PHE A 69 9.85 -2.29 -2.85
CA PHE A 69 11.16 -2.14 -2.21
C PHE A 69 12.33 -2.51 -3.13
N GLU A 70 12.21 -3.58 -3.94
CA GLU A 70 13.29 -4.04 -4.82
C GLU A 70 13.23 -3.41 -6.21
N ILE A 71 12.05 -3.44 -6.84
CA ILE A 71 11.84 -2.85 -8.18
C ILE A 71 11.65 -1.33 -8.10
N LYS A 72 11.33 -0.81 -6.92
CA LYS A 72 11.06 0.61 -6.67
C LYS A 72 9.94 1.13 -7.57
N THR A 73 8.83 0.41 -7.63
CA THR A 73 7.69 0.72 -8.53
C THR A 73 7.20 2.16 -8.39
N TYR A 74 7.28 2.77 -7.21
CA TYR A 74 6.88 4.18 -7.02
C TYR A 74 8.00 5.17 -7.34
N ASP A 75 9.21 4.96 -6.78
CA ASP A 75 10.43 5.79 -6.95
C ASP A 75 10.13 7.30 -7.03
N ILE A 76 9.55 7.83 -5.95
CA ILE A 76 9.10 9.22 -5.87
C ILE A 76 9.58 9.88 -4.57
N GLU A 77 10.13 11.07 -4.70
CA GLU A 77 10.47 11.90 -3.54
C GLU A 77 9.18 12.37 -2.87
N VAL A 78 9.07 12.20 -1.55
CA VAL A 78 7.95 12.69 -0.73
C VAL A 78 8.46 13.51 0.45
N SER A 79 7.79 14.63 0.73
CA SER A 79 8.20 15.58 1.77
C SER A 79 7.00 16.27 2.44
N GLY A 80 5.99 15.50 2.82
CA GLY A 80 4.77 16.02 3.43
C GLY A 80 3.74 14.94 3.76
N VAL A 81 2.46 15.32 3.81
CA VAL A 81 1.36 14.38 4.08
C VAL A 81 1.14 13.50 2.85
N VAL A 82 1.06 12.19 3.07
CA VAL A 82 0.69 11.19 2.06
C VAL A 82 -0.65 10.58 2.43
N ILE A 83 -1.54 10.47 1.45
CA ILE A 83 -2.77 9.68 1.55
C ILE A 83 -2.58 8.42 0.70
N ASP A 84 -2.71 7.25 1.32
CA ASP A 84 -2.51 5.95 0.68
C ASP A 84 -3.84 5.19 0.61
N ILE A 85 -4.45 5.15 -0.56
CA ILE A 85 -5.74 4.50 -0.79
C ILE A 85 -5.49 3.09 -1.32
N GLY A 86 -6.02 2.10 -0.59
CA GLY A 86 -5.72 0.68 -0.78
C GLY A 86 -4.38 0.34 -0.17
N ALA A 87 -4.28 0.53 1.15
CA ALA A 87 -3.02 0.34 1.88
C ALA A 87 -2.65 -1.14 2.05
N GLU A 88 -3.55 -2.08 1.75
CA GLU A 88 -3.34 -3.54 1.86
C GLU A 88 -2.74 -3.94 3.23
N ILE A 89 -1.51 -4.50 3.26
CA ILE A 89 -0.78 -4.85 4.48
C ILE A 89 0.12 -3.72 5.01
N GLY A 90 -0.08 -2.50 4.53
CA GLY A 90 0.63 -1.29 4.93
C GLY A 90 2.02 -1.13 4.32
N ASP A 91 2.39 -1.94 3.34
CA ASP A 91 3.71 -1.94 2.70
C ASP A 91 4.06 -0.60 2.02
N SER A 92 3.16 -0.07 1.19
CA SER A 92 3.29 1.24 0.55
C SER A 92 3.24 2.39 1.56
N SER A 93 2.38 2.29 2.58
CA SER A 93 2.35 3.24 3.70
C SER A 93 3.68 3.31 4.46
N ILE A 94 4.30 2.15 4.76
CA ILE A 94 5.63 2.05 5.38
C ILE A 94 6.69 2.63 4.44
N TYR A 95 6.65 2.27 3.16
CA TYR A 95 7.57 2.79 2.15
C TYR A 95 7.58 4.32 2.13
N PHE A 96 6.42 4.98 2.05
CA PHE A 96 6.38 6.44 2.05
C PHE A 96 6.84 7.04 3.38
N ALA A 97 6.53 6.38 4.51
CA ALA A 97 6.95 6.84 5.82
C ALA A 97 8.48 6.84 5.97
N ILE A 98 9.17 5.79 5.52
CA ILE A 98 10.64 5.72 5.61
C ILE A 98 11.34 6.56 4.53
N ASN A 99 10.64 6.94 3.45
CA ASN A 99 11.17 7.75 2.35
C ASN A 99 10.83 9.25 2.43
N GLY A 100 10.54 9.78 3.62
CA GLY A 100 10.51 11.22 3.86
C GLY A 100 9.14 11.88 3.98
N ALA A 101 8.03 11.13 3.85
CA ALA A 101 6.71 11.65 4.21
C ALA A 101 6.75 12.24 5.63
N SER A 102 5.99 13.27 5.95
CA SER A 102 5.87 13.77 7.33
C SER A 102 4.79 13.02 8.11
N LYS A 103 3.78 12.52 7.40
CA LYS A 103 2.66 11.74 7.92
C LYS A 103 2.07 10.92 6.79
N VAL A 104 1.63 9.69 7.07
CA VAL A 104 0.90 8.85 6.12
C VAL A 104 -0.45 8.48 6.72
N ILE A 105 -1.51 8.62 5.94
CA ILE A 105 -2.85 8.15 6.30
C ILE A 105 -3.27 7.13 5.24
N GLY A 106 -3.22 5.85 5.61
CA GLY A 106 -3.61 4.73 4.77
C GLY A 106 -5.07 4.35 4.99
N LEU A 107 -5.79 4.02 3.92
CA LEU A 107 -7.15 3.49 3.95
C LEU A 107 -7.14 2.08 3.35
N GLU A 108 -7.66 1.11 4.09
CA GLU A 108 -7.83 -0.27 3.62
C GLU A 108 -9.25 -0.75 3.94
N VAL A 109 -9.99 -1.12 2.90
CA VAL A 109 -11.40 -1.50 3.02
C VAL A 109 -11.56 -2.90 3.61
N ASN A 110 -10.62 -3.81 3.36
CA ASN A 110 -10.60 -5.16 3.90
C ASN A 110 -10.17 -5.15 5.37
N PRO A 111 -11.08 -5.46 6.33
CA PRO A 111 -10.75 -5.36 7.74
C PRO A 111 -9.68 -6.33 8.23
N ILE A 112 -9.43 -7.43 7.49
CA ILE A 112 -8.37 -8.38 7.81
C ILE A 112 -7.01 -7.77 7.43
N LEU A 113 -6.90 -7.21 6.22
CA LEU A 113 -5.68 -6.58 5.75
C LEU A 113 -5.37 -5.32 6.56
N ALA A 114 -6.36 -4.50 6.87
CA ALA A 114 -6.19 -3.32 7.73
C ALA A 114 -5.60 -3.66 9.11
N LYS A 115 -5.98 -4.80 9.71
CA LYS A 115 -5.39 -5.27 10.98
C LYS A 115 -3.93 -5.66 10.83
N ILE A 116 -3.57 -6.26 9.70
CA ILE A 116 -2.19 -6.65 9.40
C ILE A 116 -1.36 -5.41 9.11
N ALA A 117 -1.90 -4.44 8.37
CA ALA A 117 -1.28 -3.14 8.15
C ALA A 117 -0.96 -2.45 9.47
N ILE A 118 -1.92 -2.37 10.40
CA ILE A 118 -1.67 -1.81 11.75
C ILE A 118 -0.53 -2.56 12.46
N LYS A 119 -0.56 -3.91 12.45
CA LYS A 119 0.52 -4.73 13.04
C LYS A 119 1.87 -4.46 12.38
N ASN A 120 1.93 -4.24 11.07
CA ASN A 120 3.14 -3.90 10.34
C ASN A 120 3.64 -2.50 10.70
N ILE A 121 2.75 -1.51 10.83
CA ILE A 121 3.13 -0.18 11.33
C ILE A 121 3.75 -0.27 12.72
N GLU A 122 3.13 -1.06 13.62
CA GLU A 122 3.63 -1.28 14.98
C GLU A 122 4.99 -1.99 14.98
N THR A 123 5.15 -3.03 14.17
CA THR A 123 6.38 -3.83 14.07
C THR A 123 7.57 -2.98 13.63
N ASN A 124 7.34 -1.98 12.79
CA ASN A 124 8.37 -1.06 12.30
C ASN A 124 8.49 0.22 13.15
N GLY A 125 7.76 0.34 14.27
CA GLY A 125 7.82 1.51 15.14
C GLY A 125 7.31 2.80 14.51
N LEU A 126 6.40 2.72 13.53
CA LEU A 126 5.95 3.86 12.71
C LEU A 126 4.62 4.49 13.19
N ASN A 127 4.14 4.11 14.37
CA ASN A 127 2.83 4.53 14.91
C ASN A 127 2.65 6.06 15.02
N ASP A 128 3.74 6.79 15.28
CA ASP A 128 3.70 8.26 15.41
C ASP A 128 3.51 8.96 14.05
N LYS A 129 3.73 8.23 12.95
CA LYS A 129 3.84 8.76 11.60
C LYS A 129 2.77 8.22 10.65
N VAL A 130 2.33 6.97 10.85
CA VAL A 130 1.41 6.28 9.96
C VAL A 130 0.13 5.92 10.70
N ILE A 131 -1.01 6.25 10.10
CA ILE A 131 -2.34 5.89 10.59
C ILE A 131 -3.02 5.03 9.52
N ILE A 132 -3.49 3.85 9.90
CA ILE A 132 -4.30 3.00 9.03
C ILE A 132 -5.77 3.07 9.45
N LEU A 133 -6.65 3.31 8.49
CA LEU A 133 -8.08 3.39 8.66
C LEU A 133 -8.78 2.22 7.95
N PRO A 134 -9.58 1.40 8.65
CA PRO A 134 -10.32 0.29 8.06
C PRO A 134 -11.58 0.80 7.32
N TYR A 135 -11.42 1.78 6.43
CA TYR A 135 -12.48 2.52 5.77
C TYR A 135 -12.39 2.34 4.25
N ALA A 136 -13.55 2.28 3.59
CA ALA A 136 -13.64 2.53 2.16
C ALA A 136 -13.54 4.04 1.89
N ILE A 137 -12.99 4.39 0.73
CA ILE A 137 -13.13 5.72 0.15
C ILE A 137 -14.25 5.69 -0.90
N GLY A 138 -15.05 6.74 -0.99
CA GLY A 138 -16.10 6.85 -2.00
C GLY A 138 -16.57 8.28 -2.23
N SER A 139 -17.59 8.43 -3.07
CA SER A 139 -18.16 9.73 -3.44
C SER A 139 -19.10 10.33 -2.39
N ILE A 140 -19.58 9.51 -1.45
CA ILE A 140 -20.45 9.92 -0.32
C ILE A 140 -20.02 9.24 0.98
N ASP A 141 -20.26 9.91 2.11
CA ASP A 141 -20.11 9.31 3.44
C ASP A 141 -21.29 8.35 3.67
N SER A 142 -21.00 7.08 3.94
CA SER A 142 -22.01 6.05 4.11
C SER A 142 -21.49 4.82 4.85
N GLU A 143 -22.34 3.80 4.97
CA GLU A 143 -21.91 2.43 5.24
C GLU A 143 -21.98 1.64 3.92
N THR A 144 -20.92 0.91 3.60
CA THR A 144 -20.87 0.02 2.44
C THR A 144 -20.56 -1.40 2.89
N THR A 145 -20.56 -2.36 1.96
CA THR A 145 -20.26 -3.76 2.25
C THR A 145 -19.04 -4.21 1.46
N PHE A 146 -18.05 -4.75 2.17
CA PHE A 146 -16.93 -5.48 1.58
C PHE A 146 -17.13 -6.98 1.82
N GLY A 147 -17.41 -7.73 0.75
CA GLY A 147 -17.85 -9.12 0.85
C GLY A 147 -19.16 -9.25 1.63
N SER A 148 -19.10 -9.80 2.84
CA SER A 148 -20.23 -9.89 3.77
C SER A 148 -20.11 -8.96 4.98
N THR A 149 -19.07 -8.13 5.04
CA THR A 149 -18.76 -7.27 6.18
C THR A 149 -19.15 -5.82 5.89
N LYS A 150 -19.90 -5.21 6.81
CA LYS A 150 -20.19 -3.77 6.78
C LYS A 150 -18.95 -2.97 7.16
N VAL A 151 -18.65 -1.96 6.36
CA VAL A 151 -17.49 -1.09 6.54
C VAL A 151 -17.89 0.36 6.35
N LYS A 152 -17.24 1.25 7.10
CA LYS A 152 -17.48 2.69 6.96
C LYS A 152 -16.89 3.17 5.64
N GLN A 153 -17.65 3.96 4.89
CA GLN A 153 -17.19 4.68 3.72
C GLN A 153 -17.12 6.17 4.04
N ILE A 154 -16.01 6.80 3.67
CA ILE A 154 -15.84 8.25 3.80
C ILE A 154 -15.47 8.87 2.46
N THR A 155 -15.79 10.14 2.29
CA THR A 155 -15.29 10.96 1.20
C THR A 155 -13.91 11.47 1.50
N PHE A 156 -13.20 11.88 0.43
CA PHE A 156 -11.91 12.53 0.57
C PHE A 156 -12.00 13.85 1.35
N ASN A 157 -13.08 14.61 1.18
CA ASN A 157 -13.30 15.84 1.93
C ASN A 157 -13.50 15.61 3.43
N THR A 158 -14.21 14.54 3.80
CA THR A 158 -14.36 14.11 5.19
C THR A 158 -13.00 13.72 5.78
N LEU A 159 -12.17 12.97 5.05
CA LEU A 159 -10.82 12.63 5.47
C LEU A 159 -9.96 13.88 5.72
N VAL A 160 -9.94 14.81 4.76
CA VAL A 160 -9.20 16.08 4.87
C VAL A 160 -9.66 16.89 6.08
N SER A 161 -10.97 16.91 6.34
CA SER A 161 -11.55 17.66 7.46
C SER A 161 -11.19 17.05 8.82
N ILE A 162 -11.31 15.73 8.98
CA ILE A 162 -11.01 15.01 10.24
C ILE A 162 -9.57 15.23 10.67
N TYR A 163 -8.64 15.26 9.71
CA TYR A 163 -7.21 15.40 9.99
C TYR A 163 -6.68 16.82 9.78
N ASN A 164 -7.56 17.80 9.53
CA ASN A 164 -7.22 19.21 9.30
C ASN A 164 -6.08 19.39 8.29
N ILE A 165 -6.16 18.67 7.17
CA ILE A 165 -5.10 18.61 6.15
C ILE A 165 -5.19 19.84 5.26
N LYS A 166 -4.11 20.63 5.22
CA LYS A 166 -4.06 21.85 4.39
C LYS A 166 -3.44 21.62 3.02
N ASN A 167 -2.45 20.74 2.94
CA ASN A 167 -1.75 20.36 1.73
C ASN A 167 -1.39 18.87 1.78
N ILE A 168 -1.44 18.21 0.64
CA ILE A 168 -1.12 16.79 0.45
C ILE A 168 0.00 16.72 -0.56
N ASP A 169 1.12 16.14 -0.16
CA ASP A 169 2.27 15.99 -1.03
C ASP A 169 2.04 14.87 -2.06
N LEU A 170 1.47 13.74 -1.63
CA LEU A 170 1.16 12.62 -2.50
C LEU A 170 -0.18 11.97 -2.14
N VAL A 171 -0.99 11.67 -3.16
CA VAL A 171 -2.06 10.68 -3.06
C VAL A 171 -1.65 9.45 -3.86
N LYS A 172 -1.51 8.30 -3.18
CA LYS A 172 -1.38 6.98 -3.81
C LYS A 172 -2.78 6.36 -3.93
N ILE A 173 -3.12 5.82 -5.09
CA ILE A 173 -4.41 5.17 -5.33
C ILE A 173 -4.18 3.81 -5.98
N ASP A 174 -4.54 2.76 -5.29
CA ASP A 174 -4.50 1.40 -5.78
C ASP A 174 -5.63 0.61 -5.11
N CYS A 175 -6.83 0.72 -5.66
CA CYS A 175 -8.05 0.23 -5.01
C CYS A 175 -8.92 -0.62 -5.93
N GLU A 176 -8.29 -1.31 -6.88
CA GLU A 176 -8.90 -2.38 -7.67
C GLU A 176 -10.19 -1.97 -8.41
N GLY A 177 -10.24 -0.72 -8.89
CA GLY A 177 -11.35 -0.17 -9.70
C GLY A 177 -12.06 1.04 -9.07
N CYS A 178 -11.85 1.34 -7.79
CA CYS A 178 -12.49 2.50 -7.15
C CYS A 178 -11.95 3.85 -7.68
N GLU A 179 -10.79 3.83 -8.36
CA GLU A 179 -10.11 5.02 -8.87
C GLU A 179 -11.01 5.89 -9.76
N TYR A 180 -11.84 5.26 -10.60
CA TYR A 180 -12.72 5.96 -11.55
C TYR A 180 -13.82 6.76 -10.84
N ASP A 181 -14.29 6.28 -9.69
CA ASP A 181 -15.33 6.96 -8.92
C ASP A 181 -14.76 8.08 -8.04
N ILE A 182 -13.56 7.89 -7.50
CA ILE A 182 -13.00 8.84 -6.52
C ILE A 182 -12.19 9.97 -7.15
N ILE A 183 -11.52 9.74 -8.29
CA ILE A 183 -10.68 10.76 -8.95
C ILE A 183 -11.45 12.07 -9.19
N PRO A 184 -12.68 12.07 -9.73
CA PRO A 184 -13.44 13.31 -9.96
C PRO A 184 -13.78 14.09 -8.67
N THR A 185 -13.68 13.44 -7.50
CA THR A 185 -14.04 14.03 -6.21
C THR A 185 -12.83 14.59 -5.44
N LEU A 186 -11.61 14.37 -5.94
CA LEU A 186 -10.41 14.79 -5.25
C LEU A 186 -10.29 16.33 -5.20
N PRO A 187 -9.86 16.90 -4.05
CA PRO A 187 -9.59 18.32 -3.91
C PRO A 187 -8.24 18.66 -4.56
N PHE A 188 -8.19 18.63 -5.89
CA PHE A 188 -6.96 18.80 -6.68
C PHE A 188 -6.12 20.00 -6.27
N GLN A 189 -6.74 21.10 -5.83
CA GLN A 189 -6.07 22.33 -5.40
C GLN A 189 -5.06 22.13 -4.25
N ILE A 190 -5.29 21.17 -3.34
CA ILE A 190 -4.39 20.91 -2.20
C ILE A 190 -3.44 19.73 -2.45
N ILE A 191 -3.50 19.09 -3.61
CA ILE A 191 -2.69 17.90 -3.94
C ILE A 191 -1.55 18.30 -4.87
N ASN A 192 -0.32 17.88 -4.54
CA ASN A 192 0.87 18.15 -5.36
C ASN A 192 1.15 17.03 -6.38
N LYS A 193 1.05 15.77 -5.93
CA LYS A 193 1.37 14.58 -6.73
C LYS A 193 0.30 13.51 -6.55
N ILE A 194 0.07 12.73 -7.61
CA ILE A 194 -0.76 11.54 -7.60
C ILE A 194 0.02 10.41 -8.26
N ILE A 195 0.09 9.26 -7.60
CA ILE A 195 0.49 8.00 -8.22
C ILE A 195 -0.71 7.07 -8.12
N MET A 196 -1.07 6.42 -9.21
CA MET A 196 -2.24 5.56 -9.23
C MET A 196 -2.02 4.35 -10.13
N GLU A 197 -2.43 3.17 -9.66
CA GLU A 197 -2.68 2.03 -10.52
C GLU A 197 -4.10 2.08 -11.06
N TYR A 198 -4.26 2.03 -12.38
CA TYR A 198 -5.57 1.90 -13.04
C TYR A 198 -5.81 0.46 -13.45
N HIS A 199 -7.05 -0.03 -13.34
CA HIS A 199 -7.40 -1.44 -13.56
C HIS A 199 -8.20 -1.70 -14.85
N ASP A 200 -8.61 -0.65 -15.57
CA ASP A 200 -9.33 -0.75 -16.84
C ASP A 200 -9.04 0.41 -17.80
N TYR A 201 -7.78 0.48 -18.27
CA TYR A 201 -7.22 1.55 -19.08
C TYR A 201 -7.26 2.92 -18.36
N PRO A 202 -6.52 3.94 -18.86
CA PRO A 202 -6.54 5.27 -18.21
C PRO A 202 -7.89 5.99 -18.28
N GLN A 203 -8.76 5.63 -19.23
CA GLN A 203 -10.07 6.24 -19.49
C GLN A 203 -10.02 7.78 -19.48
N PHE A 204 -10.92 8.43 -18.73
CA PHE A 204 -11.04 9.88 -18.62
C PHE A 204 -10.06 10.51 -17.62
N ILE A 205 -9.32 9.70 -16.84
CA ILE A 205 -8.50 10.18 -15.72
C ILE A 205 -7.39 11.15 -16.20
N PRO A 206 -6.61 10.85 -17.26
CA PRO A 206 -5.61 11.79 -17.77
C PRO A 206 -6.19 13.15 -18.14
N THR A 207 -7.40 13.18 -18.72
CA THR A 207 -8.09 14.41 -19.12
C THR A 207 -8.45 15.25 -17.90
N ILE A 208 -9.08 14.64 -16.88
CA ILE A 208 -9.47 15.36 -15.65
C ILE A 208 -8.23 15.90 -14.93
N LEU A 209 -7.18 15.09 -14.80
CA LEU A 209 -5.95 15.52 -14.12
C LEU A 209 -5.23 16.64 -14.89
N THR A 210 -5.20 16.58 -16.22
CA THR A 210 -4.62 17.65 -17.04
C THR A 210 -5.43 18.95 -16.90
N GLN A 211 -6.76 18.88 -16.91
CA GLN A 211 -7.64 20.03 -16.68
C GLN A 211 -7.47 20.63 -15.28
N ALA A 212 -7.14 19.80 -14.29
CA ALA A 212 -6.81 20.22 -12.93
C ALA A 212 -5.38 20.77 -12.77
N GLY A 213 -4.62 20.90 -13.86
CA GLY A 213 -3.29 21.52 -13.88
C GLY A 213 -2.13 20.57 -13.59
N PHE A 214 -2.35 19.26 -13.66
CA PHE A 214 -1.27 18.28 -13.52
C PHE A 214 -0.62 17.96 -14.88
N ILE A 215 0.69 17.71 -14.86
CA ILE A 215 1.39 17.00 -15.92
C ILE A 215 1.23 15.51 -15.67
N VAL A 216 0.71 14.77 -16.65
CA VAL A 216 0.34 13.36 -16.50
C VAL A 216 1.22 12.45 -17.37
N LYS A 217 1.75 11.38 -16.80
CA LYS A 217 2.55 10.33 -17.47
C LYS A 217 1.91 8.96 -17.23
N TYR A 218 1.65 8.22 -18.31
CA TYR A 218 0.99 6.90 -18.26
C TYR A 218 1.19 6.14 -19.58
N ASP A 219 0.90 4.84 -19.59
CA ASP A 219 0.86 4.02 -20.81
C ASP A 219 -0.57 3.85 -21.32
N LYS A 220 -0.92 4.54 -22.40
CA LYS A 220 -2.27 4.53 -22.98
C LYS A 220 -2.73 3.17 -23.52
N ASN A 221 -1.81 2.23 -23.76
CA ASN A 221 -2.13 0.94 -24.39
C ASN A 221 -2.28 -0.19 -23.37
N LYS A 222 -1.97 0.06 -22.11
CA LYS A 222 -2.13 -0.94 -21.05
C LYS A 222 -3.52 -0.87 -20.46
N ARG A 223 -4.10 -2.04 -20.21
CA ARG A 223 -5.33 -2.18 -19.42
C ARG A 223 -5.05 -1.93 -17.93
N ILE A 224 -3.94 -2.46 -17.41
CA ILE A 224 -3.51 -2.24 -16.03
C ILE A 224 -2.13 -1.57 -16.05
N GLY A 225 -1.94 -0.50 -15.27
CA GLY A 225 -0.65 0.17 -15.18
C GLY A 225 -0.63 1.38 -14.27
N ILE A 226 0.57 1.97 -14.12
CA ILE A 226 0.79 3.12 -13.25
C ILE A 226 0.68 4.43 -14.04
N LEU A 227 -0.18 5.31 -13.54
CA LEU A 227 -0.27 6.72 -13.90
C LEU A 227 0.41 7.58 -12.85
N ARG A 228 1.21 8.56 -13.29
CA ARG A 228 1.84 9.56 -12.44
C ARG A 228 1.37 10.95 -12.85
N ALA A 229 0.96 11.76 -11.90
CA ALA A 229 0.56 13.14 -12.11
C ALA A 229 1.23 14.06 -11.10
N TYR A 230 1.75 15.20 -11.55
CA TYR A 230 2.42 16.18 -10.69
C TYR A 230 2.18 17.61 -11.17
N LYS A 231 2.16 18.57 -10.25
CA LYS A 231 2.18 20.00 -10.57
C LYS A 231 3.62 20.49 -10.71
N GLU A 232 3.84 21.48 -11.57
CA GLU A 232 5.12 22.18 -11.60
C GLU A 232 5.32 22.92 -10.28
N LYS A 233 6.54 22.89 -9.74
CA LYS A 233 6.91 23.71 -8.57
C LYS A 233 6.86 25.17 -9.04
N THR A 234 5.89 25.93 -8.54
CA THR A 234 5.83 27.39 -8.67
C THR A 234 6.95 28.06 -7.89
#